data_AF-A0A6N2EQJ5-F1
#
_entry.id   AF-A0A6N2EQJ5-F1
#
_cell.length_a   1.000
_cell.length_b   1.000
_cell.length_c   1.000
_cell.angle_alpha   90.00
_cell.angle_beta   90.00
_cell.angle_gamma   90.00
#
_symmetry.space_group_name_H-M   'P 1'
#
loop_
_entity.id
_entity.type
_entity.pdbx_description
1 polymer ?
#
loop_
_entity_poly.entity_id
_entity_poly.type
_entity_poly.pdbx_seq_one_letter_code
_entity_poly.pdbx_strand_id
1 'polypeptide(L)'
;MRAGVLLVLSMIAAFGSASCTPQQYRADAPDALDTPLRGETGVEVQIWTVTLDPQLMLNALAEAQRGDEAIANAEAWRANALRVFRVDRGRLPELRAAMQRTGSVERSWIAPDGGWQRLADSGSSRERLILLDSGPLPLAGERPELLVRCWVEPLIADGGVGGRMRVEFLPRIADAGRAPVGFRVDRPGEDGLPLERLSASLAALSGEAFIIAPFDPDLRVRTEEEERTGEADQPVGPPAPPRPPHLGETVLRTGISPRGSYPQRPAARVVVLIPSIPEHYSLLGRRAER
;
A
#
# COMPACT_ATOMS: atom_id res chain seq x y z
N MET A 1 -58.72 34.53 -34.86
CA MET A 1 -58.75 35.80 -34.10
C MET A 1 -57.65 35.76 -33.05
N ARG A 2 -56.72 36.74 -33.10
CA ARG A 2 -55.72 37.18 -32.10
C ARG A 2 -54.74 36.10 -31.60
N ALA A 3 -53.49 36.01 -32.09
CA ALA A 3 -52.36 36.95 -32.01
C ALA A 3 -52.00 37.33 -30.55
N GLY A 4 -50.78 36.97 -30.13
CA GLY A 4 -50.23 37.34 -28.83
C GLY A 4 -48.90 36.65 -28.49
N VAL A 5 -47.87 36.92 -29.30
CA VAL A 5 -46.46 36.72 -28.92
C VAL A 5 -46.06 37.86 -28.00
N LEU A 6 -45.48 37.57 -26.84
CA LEU A 6 -44.50 38.48 -26.22
C LEU A 6 -43.51 37.71 -25.37
N LEU A 7 -42.26 37.97 -25.71
CA LEU A 7 -41.02 37.32 -25.33
C LEU A 7 -40.27 38.37 -24.51
N VAL A 8 -39.93 38.08 -23.26
CA VAL A 8 -38.90 38.85 -22.54
C VAL A 8 -38.00 37.88 -21.81
N LEU A 9 -36.80 37.74 -22.38
CA LEU A 9 -35.60 37.22 -21.76
C LEU A 9 -35.28 37.97 -20.46
N SER A 10 -34.88 37.25 -19.43
CA SER A 10 -33.95 37.78 -18.43
C SER A 10 -32.98 36.68 -18.03
N MET A 11 -31.79 36.86 -18.57
CA MET A 11 -30.57 36.08 -18.42
C MET A 11 -29.71 36.83 -17.41
N ILE A 12 -29.39 36.26 -16.25
CA ILE A 12 -28.13 36.57 -15.56
C ILE A 12 -27.53 35.25 -15.08
N ALA A 13 -26.49 34.87 -15.81
CA ALA A 13 -25.61 33.76 -15.50
C ALA A 13 -24.67 34.16 -14.36
N ALA A 14 -24.62 33.34 -13.31
CA ALA A 14 -23.49 33.32 -12.39
C ALA A 14 -22.55 32.20 -12.84
N PHE A 15 -21.76 32.46 -13.88
CA PHE A 15 -20.56 31.66 -14.15
C PHE A 15 -19.51 32.04 -13.11
N GLY A 16 -19.52 31.32 -11.99
CA GLY A 16 -18.36 31.24 -11.12
C GLY A 16 -17.30 30.40 -11.83
N SER A 17 -16.35 31.07 -12.48
CA SER A 17 -15.12 30.46 -12.95
C SER A 17 -14.31 29.97 -11.74
N ALA A 18 -14.61 28.77 -11.26
CA ALA A 18 -13.68 28.02 -10.44
C ALA A 18 -12.51 27.63 -11.37
N SER A 19 -11.54 28.54 -11.44
CA SER A 19 -10.23 28.25 -11.99
C SER A 19 -9.61 27.21 -11.05
N CYS A 20 -9.86 25.93 -11.33
CA CYS A 20 -9.04 24.84 -10.83
C CYS A 20 -7.66 25.00 -11.46
N THR A 21 -6.88 25.91 -10.87
CA THR A 21 -5.44 25.92 -11.06
C THR A 21 -4.99 24.61 -10.41
N PRO A 22 -4.50 23.61 -11.16
CA PRO A 22 -3.87 22.46 -10.54
C PRO A 22 -2.74 23.04 -9.69
N GLN A 23 -2.87 22.88 -8.37
CA GLN A 23 -1.83 23.22 -7.43
C GLN A 23 -0.63 22.36 -7.82
N GLN A 24 0.27 22.94 -8.63
CA GLN A 24 1.54 22.33 -8.94
C GLN A 24 2.25 22.17 -7.61
N TYR A 25 2.26 20.92 -7.13
CA TYR A 25 2.96 20.52 -5.92
C TYR A 25 4.45 20.73 -6.20
N ARG A 26 4.94 21.91 -5.82
CA ARG A 26 6.34 22.29 -5.95
C ARG A 26 7.10 21.51 -4.88
N ALA A 27 7.68 20.38 -5.29
CA ALA A 27 8.54 19.54 -4.48
C ALA A 27 9.88 20.24 -4.25
N ASP A 28 9.90 21.26 -3.39
CA ASP A 28 11.13 21.90 -2.87
C ASP A 28 10.88 22.47 -1.46
N ALA A 29 10.01 21.82 -0.67
CA ALA A 29 9.96 22.10 0.77
C ALA A 29 10.95 21.16 1.48
N PRO A 30 11.95 21.69 2.20
CA PRO A 30 12.85 20.87 2.99
C PRO A 30 12.04 20.22 4.11
N ASP A 31 11.86 18.89 4.04
CA ASP A 31 11.72 17.87 5.11
C ASP A 31 11.18 18.30 6.50
N ALA A 32 10.32 19.30 6.57
CA ALA A 32 9.56 19.72 7.76
C ALA A 32 8.29 18.89 7.83
N LEU A 33 8.46 17.57 7.80
CA LEU A 33 7.43 16.59 8.10
C LEU A 33 7.68 16.13 9.53
N ASP A 34 6.65 16.31 10.36
CA ASP A 34 6.63 16.01 11.79
C ASP A 34 7.59 14.87 12.16
N THR A 35 8.54 15.23 13.02
CA THR A 35 9.37 14.29 13.78
C THR A 35 8.48 13.11 14.16
N PRO A 36 8.90 11.84 13.94
CA PRO A 36 8.14 10.70 14.43
C PRO A 36 7.72 10.99 15.87
N LEU A 37 6.46 10.73 16.22
CA LEU A 37 5.92 10.90 17.57
C LEU A 37 6.76 10.05 18.53
N ARG A 38 7.92 10.56 18.92
CA ARG A 38 8.94 9.83 19.65
C ARG A 38 8.32 9.48 21.00
N GLY A 39 8.16 8.18 21.23
CA GLY A 39 7.58 7.66 22.46
C GLY A 39 6.13 7.20 22.34
N GLU A 40 5.46 7.42 21.21
CA GLU A 40 4.14 6.81 20.99
C GLU A 40 4.26 5.36 20.53
N THR A 41 3.35 4.53 21.05
CA THR A 41 3.19 3.14 20.61
C THR A 41 2.31 3.13 19.37
N GLY A 42 2.74 2.47 18.30
CA GLY A 42 1.98 2.41 17.05
C GLY A 42 2.83 1.96 15.87
N VAL A 43 2.33 2.17 14.67
CA VAL A 43 3.05 1.87 13.41
C VAL A 43 3.14 3.14 12.58
N GLU A 44 4.36 3.60 12.32
CA GLU A 44 4.59 4.59 11.29
C GLU A 44 4.47 3.90 9.93
N VAL A 45 3.63 4.44 9.07
CA VAL A 45 3.49 4.02 7.68
C VAL A 45 4.20 5.01 6.80
N GLN A 46 5.06 4.51 5.93
CA GLN A 46 5.59 5.28 4.81
C GLN A 46 5.14 4.66 3.50
N ILE A 47 4.69 5.47 2.56
CA ILE A 47 4.37 5.01 1.20
C ILE A 47 5.35 5.64 0.25
N TRP A 48 6.19 4.79 -0.35
CA TRP A 48 7.21 5.19 -1.31
C TRP A 48 6.70 5.00 -2.73
N THR A 49 6.69 6.06 -3.55
CA THR A 49 6.44 5.92 -4.98
C THR A 49 7.75 5.63 -5.71
N VAL A 50 7.89 4.44 -6.28
CA VAL A 50 9.08 3.98 -6.98
C VAL A 50 8.82 3.86 -8.48
N THR A 51 9.74 4.37 -9.31
CA THR A 51 9.78 4.10 -10.77
C THR A 51 10.98 3.22 -11.08
N LEU A 52 11.02 2.04 -10.48
CA LEU A 52 12.09 1.08 -10.64
C LEU A 52 11.66 -0.10 -11.51
N ASP A 53 12.63 -0.76 -12.12
CA ASP A 53 12.46 -2.09 -12.68
C ASP A 53 11.99 -3.08 -11.58
N PRO A 54 10.90 -3.85 -11.80
CA PRO A 54 10.38 -4.77 -10.80
C PRO A 54 11.39 -5.83 -10.34
N GLN A 55 12.28 -6.29 -11.22
CA GLN A 55 13.31 -7.28 -10.87
C GLN A 55 14.38 -6.66 -9.97
N LEU A 56 14.84 -5.44 -10.27
CA LEU A 56 15.79 -4.73 -9.39
C LEU A 56 15.20 -4.48 -8.01
N MET A 57 13.92 -4.11 -7.93
CA MET A 57 13.22 -3.91 -6.65
C MET A 57 13.16 -5.21 -5.87
N LEU A 58 12.78 -6.30 -6.54
CA LEU A 58 12.69 -7.62 -5.95
C LEU A 58 14.04 -8.09 -5.41
N ASN A 59 15.11 -7.94 -6.19
CA ASN A 59 16.46 -8.36 -5.81
C ASN A 59 16.94 -7.57 -4.57
N ALA A 60 16.79 -6.25 -4.56
CA ALA A 60 17.16 -5.41 -3.41
C ALA A 60 16.39 -5.77 -2.14
N LEU A 61 15.09 -6.04 -2.25
CA LEU A 61 14.26 -6.43 -1.12
C LEU A 61 14.58 -7.86 -0.63
N ALA A 62 14.87 -8.79 -1.55
CA ALA A 62 15.25 -10.16 -1.22
C ALA A 62 16.61 -10.22 -0.49
N GLU A 63 17.59 -9.43 -0.94
CA GLU A 63 18.90 -9.30 -0.28
C GLU A 63 18.80 -8.72 1.14
N ALA A 64 17.81 -7.86 1.37
CA ALA A 64 17.57 -7.27 2.69
C ALA A 64 16.63 -8.06 3.61
N GLN A 65 16.00 -9.12 3.10
CA GLN A 65 15.03 -9.89 3.85
C GLN A 65 15.70 -10.60 5.04
N ARG A 66 15.15 -10.41 6.24
CA ARG A 66 15.55 -11.14 7.44
C ARG A 66 14.69 -12.38 7.63
N GLY A 67 15.33 -13.54 7.53
CA GLY A 67 14.72 -14.83 7.81
C GLY A 67 13.61 -15.21 6.83
N ASP A 68 13.14 -16.44 6.99
CA ASP A 68 12.06 -17.03 6.21
C ASP A 68 10.73 -17.06 6.99
N GLU A 69 10.58 -16.24 8.04
CA GLU A 69 9.38 -16.31 8.87
C GLU A 69 8.12 -16.09 8.00
N ALA A 70 7.40 -17.20 7.82
CA ALA A 70 6.35 -17.30 6.84
C ALA A 70 5.17 -16.48 7.31
N ILE A 71 4.88 -15.44 6.54
CA ILE A 71 3.65 -14.68 6.66
C ILE A 71 2.53 -15.67 6.42
N ALA A 72 1.55 -15.70 7.32
CA ALA A 72 0.36 -16.51 7.10
C ALA A 72 -0.22 -16.15 5.72
N ASN A 73 -0.48 -17.17 4.89
CA ASN A 73 -0.96 -17.01 3.52
C ASN A 73 0.01 -16.30 2.55
N ALA A 74 1.34 -16.38 2.77
CA ALA A 74 2.35 -15.78 1.87
C ALA A 74 2.20 -16.23 0.41
N GLU A 75 1.82 -17.49 0.16
CA GLU A 75 1.56 -17.99 -1.19
C GLU A 75 0.34 -17.33 -1.84
N ALA A 76 -0.74 -17.14 -1.08
CA ALA A 76 -1.92 -16.45 -1.57
C ALA A 76 -1.62 -14.97 -1.88
N TRP A 77 -0.83 -14.31 -1.04
CA TRP A 77 -0.33 -12.96 -1.31
C TRP A 77 0.48 -12.92 -2.61
N ARG A 78 1.44 -13.83 -2.76
CA ARG A 78 2.29 -13.93 -3.96
C ARG A 78 1.46 -14.16 -5.22
N ALA A 79 0.50 -15.07 -5.19
CA ALA A 79 -0.42 -15.36 -6.29
C ALA A 79 -1.32 -14.16 -6.66
N ASN A 80 -1.50 -13.21 -5.73
CA ASN A 80 -2.26 -11.97 -5.92
C ASN A 80 -1.34 -10.75 -6.14
N ALA A 81 -0.10 -10.98 -6.57
CA ALA A 81 0.89 -9.96 -6.88
C ALA A 81 1.27 -9.03 -5.70
N LEU A 82 1.21 -9.55 -4.48
CA LEU A 82 1.65 -8.88 -3.27
C LEU A 82 2.76 -9.69 -2.61
N ARG A 83 3.79 -9.01 -2.12
CA ARG A 83 4.80 -9.64 -1.27
C ARG A 83 5.12 -8.74 -0.11
N VAL A 84 5.42 -9.36 1.02
CA VAL A 84 5.80 -8.67 2.23
C VAL A 84 7.19 -9.15 2.64
N PHE A 85 8.05 -8.21 2.96
CA PHE A 85 9.43 -8.43 3.34
C PHE A 85 9.63 -7.91 4.75
N ARG A 86 10.27 -8.71 5.61
CA ARG A 86 10.74 -8.26 6.92
C ARG A 86 12.18 -7.82 6.76
N VAL A 87 12.50 -6.60 7.19
CA VAL A 87 13.84 -6.02 7.05
C VAL A 87 14.25 -5.35 8.35
N ASP A 88 15.55 -5.11 8.47
CA ASP A 88 16.07 -4.20 9.49
C ASP A 88 15.60 -2.78 9.27
N ARG A 89 15.10 -2.13 10.33
CA ARG A 89 14.78 -0.70 10.29
C ARG A 89 16.01 0.13 9.89
N GLY A 90 17.20 -0.27 10.35
CA GLY A 90 18.46 0.39 10.01
C GLY A 90 18.83 0.33 8.52
N ARG A 91 18.27 -0.63 7.76
CA ARG A 91 18.50 -0.78 6.31
C ARG A 91 17.49 -0.03 5.44
N LEU A 92 16.45 0.56 6.03
CA LEU A 92 15.46 1.32 5.25
C LEU A 92 16.07 2.48 4.43
N PRO A 93 17.06 3.25 4.92
CA PRO A 93 17.70 4.29 4.10
C PRO A 93 18.43 3.73 2.88
N GLU A 94 19.14 2.60 3.04
CA GLU A 94 19.85 1.89 1.97
C GLU A 94 18.86 1.35 0.94
N LEU A 95 17.81 0.65 1.38
CA LEU A 95 16.75 0.12 0.52
C LEU A 95 16.04 1.23 -0.24
N ARG A 96 15.69 2.33 0.44
CA ARG A 96 15.10 3.51 -0.19
C ARG A 96 16.04 4.08 -1.25
N ALA A 97 17.35 4.09 -0.99
CA ALA A 97 18.35 4.55 -1.95
C ALA A 97 18.49 3.61 -3.16
N ALA A 98 18.49 2.29 -2.95
CA ALA A 98 18.52 1.30 -4.01
C ALA A 98 17.29 1.37 -4.93
N MET A 99 16.13 1.76 -4.37
CA MET A 99 14.89 1.90 -5.14
C MET A 99 14.76 3.22 -5.92
N GLN A 100 15.80 4.07 -5.95
CA GLN A 100 15.73 5.44 -6.48
C GLN A 100 15.55 5.56 -7.99
N ARG A 101 14.27 5.74 -8.38
CA ARG A 101 13.76 6.96 -9.03
C ARG A 101 12.47 7.35 -8.31
N THR A 102 12.60 7.89 -7.10
CA THR A 102 11.51 8.02 -6.13
C THR A 102 10.79 9.36 -6.23
N GLY A 103 9.46 9.32 -6.24
CA GLY A 103 8.60 10.47 -6.06
C GLY A 103 8.51 10.90 -4.59
N SER A 104 7.39 11.50 -4.20
CA SER A 104 7.08 11.85 -2.81
C SER A 104 7.03 10.63 -1.89
N VAL A 105 7.36 10.83 -0.61
CA VAL A 105 7.08 9.86 0.47
C VAL A 105 5.90 10.39 1.28
N GLU A 106 4.82 9.62 1.31
CA GLU A 106 3.69 9.89 2.19
C GLU A 106 3.96 9.23 3.54
N ARG A 107 3.64 9.92 4.65
CA ARG A 107 3.77 9.37 6.01
C ARG A 107 2.44 9.46 6.73
N SER A 108 2.11 8.42 7.49
CA SER A 108 0.96 8.42 8.39
C SER A 108 1.26 7.56 9.63
N TRP A 109 0.40 7.67 10.64
CA TRP A 109 0.54 6.96 11.90
C TRP A 109 -0.71 6.13 12.19
N ILE A 110 -0.50 4.88 12.62
CA ILE A 110 -1.56 3.96 13.03
C ILE A 110 -1.41 3.69 14.52
N ALA A 111 -2.40 4.14 15.30
CA ALA A 111 -2.49 3.85 16.72
C ALA A 111 -2.89 2.38 16.99
N PRO A 112 -2.47 1.77 18.12
CA PRO A 112 -2.73 0.38 18.48
C PRO A 112 -4.13 0.21 19.09
N ASP A 113 -5.18 0.47 18.29
CA ASP A 113 -6.55 0.56 18.78
C ASP A 113 -7.46 -0.61 18.36
N GLY A 114 -6.91 -1.57 17.58
CA GLY A 114 -7.61 -2.75 17.06
C GLY A 114 -8.60 -2.49 15.92
N GLY A 115 -8.86 -1.22 15.56
CA GLY A 115 -9.74 -0.84 14.47
C GLY A 115 -9.06 -0.94 13.11
N TRP A 116 -9.82 -1.29 12.07
CA TRP A 116 -9.29 -1.30 10.71
C TRP A 116 -9.17 0.12 10.17
N GLN A 117 -7.99 0.43 9.63
CA GLN A 117 -7.63 1.69 8.98
C GLN A 117 -7.21 1.41 7.54
N ARG A 118 -7.42 2.36 6.63
CA ARG A 118 -7.01 2.21 5.25
C ARG A 118 -5.50 2.45 5.10
N LEU A 119 -4.79 1.46 4.58
CA LEU A 119 -3.35 1.51 4.33
C LEU A 119 -3.03 2.02 2.93
N ALA A 120 -3.70 1.47 1.92
CA ALA A 120 -3.52 1.84 0.52
C ALA A 120 -4.83 1.61 -0.26
N ASP A 121 -5.01 2.35 -1.35
CA ASP A 121 -6.11 2.14 -2.28
C ASP A 121 -5.67 2.41 -3.72
N SER A 122 -6.42 1.79 -4.64
CA SER A 122 -6.26 1.92 -6.09
C SER A 122 -6.69 3.29 -6.65
N GLY A 123 -7.19 4.21 -5.81
CA GLY A 123 -7.78 5.47 -6.25
C GLY A 123 -9.02 5.26 -7.11
N SER A 124 -9.20 6.10 -8.13
CA SER A 124 -10.20 5.88 -9.18
C SER A 124 -9.67 4.84 -10.17
N SER A 125 -9.84 3.55 -9.85
CA SER A 125 -9.47 2.49 -10.79
C SER A 125 -10.37 2.55 -12.03
N ARG A 126 -9.76 2.51 -13.22
CA ARG A 126 -10.48 2.26 -14.48
C ARG A 126 -10.64 0.78 -14.76
N GLU A 127 -10.01 -0.06 -13.94
CA GLU A 127 -10.03 -1.50 -14.13
C GLU A 127 -11.44 -2.03 -13.90
N ARG A 128 -11.93 -2.78 -14.88
CA ARG A 128 -13.22 -3.48 -14.82
C ARG A 128 -13.07 -4.93 -14.39
N LEU A 129 -11.83 -5.37 -14.21
CA LEU A 129 -11.48 -6.76 -13.97
C LEU A 129 -10.13 -6.81 -13.26
N ILE A 130 -10.04 -7.58 -12.18
CA ILE A 130 -8.77 -7.95 -11.55
C ILE A 130 -8.63 -9.46 -11.52
N LEU A 131 -7.39 -9.95 -11.52
CA LEU A 131 -7.07 -11.36 -11.33
C LEU A 131 -6.79 -11.66 -9.85
N LEU A 132 -7.54 -12.62 -9.30
CA LEU A 132 -7.25 -13.23 -8.02
C LEU A 132 -6.70 -14.65 -8.22
N ASP A 133 -6.12 -15.25 -7.19
CA ASP A 133 -5.75 -16.68 -7.17
C ASP A 133 -6.98 -17.59 -7.40
N SER A 134 -8.17 -17.15 -6.98
CA SER A 134 -9.43 -17.83 -7.21
C SER A 134 -10.02 -17.60 -8.62
N GLY A 135 -9.37 -16.79 -9.45
CA GLY A 135 -9.81 -16.44 -10.79
C GLY A 135 -10.19 -14.96 -10.97
N PRO A 136 -10.72 -14.61 -12.15
CA PRO A 136 -11.06 -13.23 -12.49
C PRO A 136 -12.24 -12.70 -11.67
N LEU A 137 -12.10 -11.50 -11.13
CA LEU A 137 -13.16 -10.78 -10.41
C LEU A 137 -13.53 -9.48 -11.16
N PRO A 138 -14.76 -9.35 -11.69
CA PRO A 138 -15.22 -8.12 -12.31
C PRO A 138 -15.41 -7.01 -11.27
N LEU A 139 -15.10 -5.78 -11.69
CA LEU A 139 -15.35 -4.55 -10.94
C LEU A 139 -16.38 -3.71 -11.71
N ALA A 140 -17.49 -3.40 -11.06
CA ALA A 140 -18.54 -2.46 -11.46
C ALA A 140 -18.31 -1.03 -10.91
N GLY A 141 -17.05 -0.65 -10.72
CA GLY A 141 -16.63 0.66 -10.20
C GLY A 141 -16.07 0.61 -8.79
N GLU A 142 -16.17 -0.55 -8.12
CA GLU A 142 -15.59 -0.79 -6.80
C GLU A 142 -14.07 -0.60 -6.83
N ARG A 143 -13.51 -0.28 -5.65
CA ARG A 143 -12.10 0.04 -5.51
C ARG A 143 -11.44 -1.00 -4.62
N PRO A 144 -10.44 -1.72 -5.14
CA PRO A 144 -9.53 -2.48 -4.30
C PRO A 144 -8.82 -1.56 -3.30
N GLU A 145 -8.85 -1.96 -2.03
CA GLU A 145 -8.16 -1.30 -0.92
C GLU A 145 -7.44 -2.34 -0.06
N LEU A 146 -6.39 -1.90 0.63
CA LEU A 146 -5.69 -2.66 1.66
C LEU A 146 -5.97 -2.01 3.01
N LEU A 147 -6.58 -2.77 3.93
CA LEU A 147 -6.78 -2.35 5.30
C LEU A 147 -5.66 -2.88 6.20
N VAL A 148 -5.45 -2.19 7.30
CA VAL A 148 -4.48 -2.55 8.34
C VAL A 148 -5.06 -2.26 9.71
N ARG A 149 -4.68 -3.07 10.70
CA ARG A 149 -4.86 -2.76 12.12
C ARG A 149 -3.65 -3.22 12.89
N CYS A 150 -3.42 -2.64 14.06
CA CYS A 150 -2.35 -3.08 14.93
C CYS A 150 -2.75 -3.03 16.40
N TRP A 151 -2.05 -3.82 17.20
CA TRP A 151 -2.10 -3.78 18.65
C TRP A 151 -0.80 -4.33 19.22
N VAL A 152 -0.54 -4.03 20.48
CA VAL A 152 0.59 -4.58 21.21
C VAL A 152 0.19 -5.86 21.90
N GLU A 153 1.03 -6.89 21.78
CA GLU A 153 0.99 -8.09 22.60
C GLU A 153 2.18 -8.11 23.57
N PRO A 154 1.98 -8.54 24.83
CA PRO A 154 3.11 -8.77 25.73
C PRO A 154 3.97 -9.92 25.19
N LEU A 155 5.28 -9.77 25.26
CA LEU A 155 6.26 -10.79 24.92
C LEU A 155 7.07 -11.13 26.16
N ILE A 156 6.88 -12.34 26.69
CA ILE A 156 7.68 -12.85 27.81
C ILE A 156 8.87 -13.59 27.19
N ALA A 157 10.07 -13.06 27.38
CA ALA A 157 11.31 -13.69 26.94
C ALA A 157 12.26 -13.86 28.15
N ASP A 158 13.25 -14.73 28.03
CA ASP A 158 14.19 -15.05 29.10
C ASP A 158 14.94 -13.78 29.55
N GLY A 159 14.49 -13.18 30.67
CA GLY A 159 15.07 -11.97 31.25
C GLY A 159 14.19 -10.72 31.25
N GLY A 160 12.96 -10.75 30.71
CA GLY A 160 12.07 -9.59 30.81
C GLY A 160 10.71 -9.71 30.12
N VAL A 161 9.85 -8.73 30.41
CA VAL A 161 8.59 -8.51 29.70
C VAL A 161 8.81 -7.42 28.66
N GLY A 162 8.92 -7.83 27.41
CA GLY A 162 8.90 -6.94 26.25
C GLY A 162 7.50 -6.84 25.65
N GLY A 163 7.41 -6.18 24.51
CA GLY A 163 6.22 -6.19 23.67
C GLY A 163 6.56 -6.49 22.24
N ARG A 164 5.58 -7.04 21.52
CA ARG A 164 5.62 -7.18 20.07
C ARG A 164 4.40 -6.48 19.47
N MET A 165 4.58 -5.83 18.34
CA MET A 165 3.47 -5.25 17.60
C MET A 165 2.85 -6.34 16.73
N ARG A 166 1.58 -6.65 16.95
CA ARG A 166 0.80 -7.45 16.03
C ARG A 166 0.22 -6.52 14.97
N VAL A 167 0.46 -6.83 13.70
CA VAL A 167 -0.09 -6.09 12.56
C VAL A 167 -0.88 -7.06 11.71
N GLU A 168 -2.11 -6.69 11.36
CA GLU A 168 -2.93 -7.47 10.45
C GLU A 168 -3.31 -6.66 9.23
N PHE A 169 -3.44 -7.36 8.10
CA PHE A 169 -3.85 -6.81 6.82
C PHE A 169 -5.08 -7.52 6.32
N LEU A 170 -5.93 -6.75 5.65
CA LEU A 170 -7.12 -7.28 5.00
C LEU A 170 -7.37 -6.55 3.69
N PRO A 171 -7.08 -7.17 2.54
CA PRO A 171 -7.53 -6.65 1.28
C PRO A 171 -9.06 -6.69 1.19
N ARG A 172 -9.67 -5.66 0.61
CA ARG A 172 -11.12 -5.60 0.37
C ARG A 172 -11.43 -4.96 -0.99
N ILE A 173 -12.63 -5.21 -1.47
CA ILE A 173 -13.25 -4.48 -2.57
C ILE A 173 -14.27 -3.51 -1.97
N ALA A 174 -13.93 -2.22 -1.94
CA ALA A 174 -14.77 -1.18 -1.37
C ALA A 174 -15.84 -0.72 -2.38
N ASP A 175 -17.08 -0.58 -1.92
CA ASP A 175 -18.19 -0.12 -2.75
C ASP A 175 -18.01 1.35 -3.19
N ALA A 176 -18.28 1.63 -4.47
CA ALA A 176 -18.16 2.95 -5.08
C ALA A 176 -19.40 3.81 -4.82
N GLY A 177 -19.68 4.06 -3.54
CA GLY A 177 -20.81 4.90 -3.13
C GLY A 177 -20.56 5.66 -1.83
N ARG A 178 -19.62 5.20 -0.99
CA ARG A 178 -19.27 5.84 0.29
C ARG A 178 -17.78 5.64 0.57
N ALA A 179 -16.98 6.69 0.41
CA ALA A 179 -15.70 6.77 1.12
C ALA A 179 -15.76 7.95 2.09
N PRO A 180 -15.78 7.71 3.41
CA PRO A 180 -15.39 8.74 4.34
C PRO A 180 -13.86 8.85 4.34
N VAL A 181 -13.37 10.08 4.26
CA VAL A 181 -11.98 10.40 4.61
C VAL A 181 -11.87 10.30 6.15
N GLY A 182 -10.99 9.43 6.66
CA GLY A 182 -10.64 9.38 8.09
C GLY A 182 -11.48 8.47 9.00
N PHE A 183 -12.18 7.45 8.47
CA PHE A 183 -12.99 6.56 9.29
C PHE A 183 -12.25 5.31 9.78
N ARG A 184 -12.51 4.97 11.05
CA ARG A 184 -12.21 3.69 11.68
C ARG A 184 -13.33 2.71 11.37
N VAL A 185 -12.99 1.51 10.88
CA VAL A 185 -13.96 0.45 10.57
C VAL A 185 -13.88 -0.61 11.68
N ASP A 186 -14.90 -0.67 12.54
CA ASP A 186 -14.91 -1.58 13.69
C ASP A 186 -15.14 -3.04 13.27
N ARG A 187 -15.73 -3.30 12.09
CA ARG A 187 -15.78 -4.63 11.45
C ARG A 187 -15.67 -4.55 9.92
N PRO A 188 -14.85 -5.41 9.29
CA PRO A 188 -14.85 -5.54 7.84
C PRO A 188 -16.16 -6.20 7.41
N GLY A 189 -17.10 -5.42 6.87
CA GLY A 189 -18.39 -5.94 6.40
C GLY A 189 -19.52 -4.92 6.29
N GLU A 190 -19.39 -3.71 6.86
CA GLU A 190 -20.46 -2.72 6.73
C GLU A 190 -20.45 -1.99 5.39
N ASP A 191 -19.27 -1.83 4.76
CA ASP A 191 -19.10 -1.23 3.43
C ASP A 191 -17.98 -1.96 2.65
N GLY A 192 -18.32 -3.02 1.90
CA GLY A 192 -17.43 -3.73 0.95
C GLY A 192 -17.24 -5.24 1.17
N LEU A 193 -16.58 -5.89 0.21
CA LEU A 193 -16.30 -7.34 0.21
C LEU A 193 -14.88 -7.62 0.74
N PRO A 194 -14.71 -8.18 1.95
CA PRO A 194 -13.40 -8.58 2.44
C PRO A 194 -12.87 -9.81 1.69
N LEU A 195 -11.57 -9.82 1.39
CA LEU A 195 -10.87 -10.96 0.79
C LEU A 195 -10.14 -11.74 1.88
N GLU A 196 -10.89 -12.45 2.74
CA GLU A 196 -10.37 -13.09 3.97
C GLU A 196 -9.24 -14.09 3.72
N ARG A 197 -9.26 -14.80 2.58
CA ARG A 197 -8.17 -15.72 2.16
C ARG A 197 -6.83 -15.00 1.97
N LEU A 198 -6.87 -13.69 1.75
CA LEU A 198 -5.72 -12.80 1.62
C LEU A 198 -5.47 -12.01 2.91
N SER A 199 -6.12 -12.33 4.02
CA SER A 199 -5.73 -11.78 5.31
C SER A 199 -4.34 -12.28 5.69
N ALA A 200 -3.53 -11.39 6.27
CA ALA A 200 -2.20 -11.72 6.76
C ALA A 200 -2.00 -11.11 8.14
N SER A 201 -1.22 -11.79 8.97
CA SER A 201 -0.88 -11.36 10.33
C SER A 201 0.62 -11.46 10.53
N LEU A 202 1.22 -10.41 11.07
CA LEU A 202 2.65 -10.26 11.31
C LEU A 202 2.90 -9.90 12.77
N ALA A 203 3.99 -10.39 13.33
CA ALA A 203 4.52 -9.94 14.60
C ALA A 203 5.83 -9.19 14.35
N ALA A 204 5.89 -7.94 14.79
CA ALA A 204 7.04 -7.07 14.68
C ALA A 204 7.72 -6.89 16.04
N LEU A 205 9.05 -6.95 16.05
CA LEU A 205 9.87 -6.51 17.19
C LEU A 205 10.35 -5.06 16.98
N SER A 206 10.87 -4.47 18.06
CA SER A 206 11.58 -3.19 17.97
C SER A 206 12.82 -3.33 17.08
N GLY A 207 13.04 -2.35 16.21
CA GLY A 207 14.16 -2.36 15.26
C GLY A 207 13.88 -3.05 13.92
N GLU A 208 12.70 -3.63 13.74
CA GLU A 208 12.28 -4.24 12.49
C GLU A 208 11.39 -3.29 11.68
N ALA A 209 11.24 -3.59 10.40
CA ALA A 209 10.24 -2.98 9.53
C ALA A 209 9.68 -4.02 8.56
N PHE A 210 8.45 -3.79 8.11
CA PHE A 210 7.85 -4.57 7.04
C PHE A 210 7.70 -3.73 5.79
N ILE A 211 7.97 -4.33 4.64
CA ILE A 211 7.80 -3.71 3.33
C ILE A 211 6.79 -4.53 2.55
N ILE A 212 5.67 -3.94 2.16
CA ILE A 212 4.70 -4.52 1.24
C ILE A 212 4.94 -3.91 -0.14
N ALA A 213 5.26 -4.74 -1.11
CA ALA A 213 5.53 -4.31 -2.48
C ALA A 213 4.69 -5.12 -3.47
N PRO A 214 4.31 -4.51 -4.62
CA PRO A 214 3.76 -5.27 -5.72
C PRO A 214 4.83 -6.23 -6.26
N PHE A 215 4.40 -7.42 -6.63
CA PHE A 215 5.26 -8.49 -7.12
C PHE A 215 4.62 -9.10 -8.37
N ASP A 216 5.36 -9.29 -9.45
CA ASP A 216 4.82 -10.06 -10.57
C ASP A 216 4.96 -11.56 -10.22
N PRO A 217 3.87 -12.34 -10.14
CA PRO A 217 3.94 -13.77 -9.81
C PRO A 217 4.81 -14.57 -10.78
N ASP A 218 5.01 -14.08 -12.00
CA ASP A 218 5.84 -14.72 -13.03
C ASP A 218 7.33 -14.39 -12.87
N LEU A 219 7.69 -13.35 -12.11
CA LEU A 219 9.08 -13.01 -11.84
C LEU A 219 9.64 -13.93 -10.75
N ARG A 220 10.81 -14.51 -11.03
CA ARG A 220 11.58 -15.28 -10.04
C ARG A 220 12.80 -14.48 -9.62
N VAL A 221 13.26 -14.71 -8.39
CA VAL A 221 14.57 -14.22 -7.96
C VAL A 221 15.59 -14.92 -8.85
N ARG A 222 16.30 -14.16 -9.68
CA ARG A 222 17.35 -14.71 -10.53
C ARG A 222 18.56 -15.03 -9.67
N THR A 223 19.14 -16.20 -9.89
CA THR A 223 20.45 -16.52 -9.33
C THR A 223 21.56 -15.92 -10.19
N GLU A 224 22.73 -15.63 -9.61
CA GLU A 224 23.88 -15.08 -10.36
C GLU A 224 24.31 -15.95 -11.55
N GLU A 225 24.00 -17.25 -11.50
CA GLU A 225 24.31 -18.22 -12.55
C GLU A 225 23.38 -18.10 -13.78
N GLU A 226 22.10 -17.79 -13.55
CA GLU A 226 21.10 -17.53 -14.60
C GLU A 226 21.37 -16.21 -15.34
N GLU A 227 21.90 -15.19 -14.64
CA GLU A 227 22.27 -13.92 -15.29
C GLU A 227 23.47 -14.07 -16.23
N ARG A 228 24.37 -15.02 -15.96
CA ARG A 228 25.57 -15.29 -16.78
C ARG A 228 25.29 -16.18 -17.99
N THR A 229 24.23 -16.98 -17.96
CA THR A 229 23.95 -17.97 -19.01
C THR A 229 23.11 -17.45 -20.18
N GLY A 230 22.67 -16.18 -20.15
CA GLY A 230 22.20 -15.44 -21.34
C GLY A 230 21.37 -16.28 -22.29
N GLU A 231 20.18 -16.69 -21.84
CA GLU A 231 19.26 -17.52 -22.62
C GLU A 231 19.04 -16.90 -24.01
N ALA A 232 19.41 -17.65 -25.04
CA ALA A 232 19.47 -17.19 -26.42
C ALA A 232 18.08 -16.74 -26.92
N ASP A 233 18.07 -15.62 -27.67
CA ASP A 233 16.92 -15.03 -28.37
C ASP A 233 15.97 -16.09 -28.95
N GLN A 234 14.91 -16.42 -28.22
CA GLN A 234 13.78 -17.14 -28.81
C GLN A 234 13.05 -16.20 -29.77
N PRO A 235 12.57 -16.72 -30.92
CA PRO A 235 11.83 -15.90 -31.88
C PRO A 235 10.61 -15.26 -31.22
N VAL A 236 10.63 -13.93 -31.14
CA VAL A 236 9.56 -13.13 -30.53
C VAL A 236 8.31 -13.23 -31.42
N GLY A 237 7.30 -13.95 -30.94
CA GLY A 237 5.96 -13.97 -31.55
C GLY A 237 5.27 -12.61 -31.46
N PRO A 238 4.07 -12.45 -32.07
CA PRO A 238 3.29 -11.22 -31.89
C PRO A 238 3.06 -10.96 -30.40
N PRO A 239 3.03 -9.69 -29.95
CA PRO A 239 2.87 -9.36 -28.55
C PRO A 239 1.56 -9.96 -28.03
N ALA A 240 1.66 -10.71 -26.93
CA ALA A 240 0.47 -11.25 -26.27
C ALA A 240 -0.46 -10.10 -25.85
N PRO A 241 -1.79 -10.30 -25.87
CA PRO A 241 -2.71 -9.30 -25.33
C PRO A 241 -2.37 -9.04 -23.85
N PRO A 242 -2.53 -7.79 -23.37
CA PRO A 242 -2.23 -7.45 -22.00
C PRO A 242 -3.12 -8.26 -21.04
N ARG A 243 -2.52 -8.92 -20.05
CA ARG A 243 -3.27 -9.60 -19.00
C ARG A 243 -3.97 -8.58 -18.10
N PRO A 244 -5.16 -8.89 -17.56
CA PRO A 244 -5.76 -8.07 -16.50
C PRO A 244 -4.82 -8.00 -15.29
N PRO A 245 -4.80 -6.88 -14.55
CA PRO A 245 -3.92 -6.73 -13.40
C PRO A 245 -4.38 -7.60 -12.23
N HIS A 246 -3.43 -8.04 -11.42
CA HIS A 246 -3.72 -8.66 -10.13
C HIS A 246 -4.14 -7.62 -9.08
N LEU A 247 -4.65 -8.10 -7.94
CA LEU A 247 -5.04 -7.26 -6.81
C LEU A 247 -3.89 -6.34 -6.36
N GLY A 248 -2.70 -6.89 -6.11
CA GLY A 248 -1.55 -6.11 -5.65
C GLY A 248 -1.09 -5.05 -6.63
N GLU A 249 -1.14 -5.39 -7.92
CA GLU A 249 -0.87 -4.44 -8.99
C GLU A 249 -1.90 -3.31 -8.98
N THR A 250 -3.18 -3.61 -8.76
CA THR A 250 -4.23 -2.60 -8.77
C THR A 250 -4.17 -1.70 -7.53
N VAL A 251 -3.93 -2.27 -6.35
CA VAL A 251 -3.87 -1.53 -5.08
C VAL A 251 -2.60 -0.66 -4.98
N LEU A 252 -1.48 -1.15 -5.51
CA LEU A 252 -0.18 -0.50 -5.33
C LEU A 252 0.37 0.16 -6.59
N ARG A 253 -0.24 0.08 -7.77
CA ARG A 253 0.21 0.88 -8.92
C ARG A 253 -0.40 2.29 -8.87
N THR A 254 0.42 3.30 -9.06
CA THR A 254 -0.06 4.66 -9.34
C THR A 254 -0.23 4.83 -10.83
N GLY A 255 -1.40 5.34 -11.24
CA GLY A 255 -1.88 5.38 -12.61
C GLY A 255 -0.88 5.88 -13.65
N ILE A 256 -0.93 5.24 -14.81
CA ILE A 256 -0.32 5.67 -16.06
C ILE A 256 -0.86 7.07 -16.38
N SER A 257 0.03 8.06 -16.45
CA SER A 257 -0.33 9.44 -16.72
C SER A 257 -1.15 9.53 -18.02
N PRO A 258 -2.41 9.99 -17.97
CA PRO A 258 -3.23 10.11 -19.15
C PRO A 258 -2.82 11.39 -19.88
N ARG A 259 -2.30 11.22 -21.09
CA ARG A 259 -2.02 12.25 -22.12
C ARG A 259 -0.57 12.71 -22.17
N GLY A 260 0.06 12.38 -23.30
CA GLY A 260 1.14 13.17 -23.88
C GLY A 260 2.52 12.64 -23.57
N SER A 261 3.08 11.96 -24.56
CA SER A 261 4.52 11.90 -24.85
C SER A 261 5.38 11.09 -23.85
N TYR A 262 5.92 9.98 -24.36
CA TYR A 262 6.83 9.02 -23.74
C TYR A 262 6.17 7.85 -22.96
N PRO A 263 6.67 6.61 -23.14
CA PRO A 263 6.31 5.49 -22.29
C PRO A 263 6.87 5.76 -20.88
N GLN A 264 6.06 6.37 -20.02
CA GLN A 264 6.40 6.44 -18.60
C GLN A 264 6.38 5.01 -18.05
N ARG A 265 7.49 4.60 -17.44
CA ARG A 265 7.52 3.35 -16.69
C ARG A 265 6.44 3.42 -15.61
N PRO A 266 5.61 2.38 -15.45
CA PRO A 266 4.59 2.38 -14.42
C PRO A 266 5.25 2.58 -13.05
N ALA A 267 4.71 3.51 -12.27
CA ALA A 267 5.15 3.76 -10.91
C ALA A 267 4.40 2.80 -9.95
N ALA A 268 5.13 2.26 -9.00
CA ALA A 268 4.61 1.40 -7.94
C ALA A 268 4.68 2.11 -6.59
N ARG A 269 3.76 1.77 -5.68
CA ARG A 269 3.76 2.16 -4.27
C ARG A 269 4.33 1.00 -3.49
N VAL A 270 5.35 1.29 -2.70
CA VAL A 270 5.91 0.37 -1.72
C VAL A 270 5.48 0.89 -0.36
N VAL A 271 4.76 0.07 0.41
CA VAL A 271 4.30 0.43 1.74
C VAL A 271 5.30 -0.08 2.76
N VAL A 272 5.77 0.78 3.64
CA VAL A 272 6.75 0.48 4.68
C VAL A 272 6.11 0.73 6.03
N LEU A 273 6.21 -0.25 6.92
CA LEU A 273 5.61 -0.26 8.24
C LEU A 273 6.72 -0.33 9.26
N ILE A 274 6.81 0.70 10.08
CA ILE A 274 7.86 0.87 11.08
C ILE A 274 7.20 0.81 12.45
N PRO A 275 7.16 -0.36 13.10
CA PRO A 275 6.65 -0.49 14.46
C PRO A 275 7.45 0.40 15.43
N SER A 276 6.70 1.14 16.26
CA SER A 276 7.20 1.86 17.42
C SER A 276 6.61 1.18 18.66
N ILE A 277 7.47 0.44 19.36
CA ILE A 277 7.11 -0.33 20.55
C ILE A 277 7.96 0.22 21.68
N PRO A 278 7.39 0.53 22.86
CA PRO A 278 8.17 0.94 24.01
C PRO A 278 9.17 -0.16 24.41
N GLU A 279 10.40 0.23 24.74
CA GLU A 279 11.46 -0.70 25.15
C GLU A 279 11.13 -1.42 26.47
N HIS A 280 10.27 -0.80 27.30
CA HIS A 280 9.91 -1.30 28.61
C HIS A 280 8.40 -1.30 28.80
N TYR A 281 7.85 -2.44 29.19
CA TYR A 281 6.48 -2.55 29.67
C TYR A 281 6.49 -2.56 31.20
N SER A 282 5.98 -1.49 31.79
CA SER A 282 5.62 -1.52 33.20
C SER A 282 4.25 -2.20 33.33
N LEU A 283 4.23 -3.46 33.73
CA LEU A 283 3.02 -4.12 34.20
C LEU A 283 2.58 -3.43 35.50
N LEU A 284 1.81 -2.35 35.41
CA LEU A 284 1.23 -1.67 36.56
C LEU A 284 0.11 -2.52 37.14
N GLY A 285 0.53 -3.56 37.85
CA GLY A 285 -0.24 -4.34 38.79
C GLY A 285 0.43 -4.33 40.15
N ARG A 286 0.99 -3.20 40.61
CA ARG A 286 1.21 -3.03 42.04
C ARG A 286 -0.17 -2.95 42.67
N ARG A 287 -0.65 -4.08 43.21
CA ARG A 287 -1.70 -4.09 44.22
C ARG A 287 -1.34 -3.00 45.21
N ALA A 288 -2.21 -2.01 45.36
CA ALA A 288 -2.15 -1.13 46.51
C ALA A 288 -2.34 -2.04 47.73
N GLU A 289 -1.26 -2.35 48.43
CA GLU A 289 -1.33 -2.90 49.78
C GLU A 289 -2.04 -1.83 50.61
N ARG A 290 -3.28 -2.14 50.99
CA ARG A 290 -4.03 -1.46 52.05
C ARG A 290 -4.08 -2.38 53.24
#